data_AF-A0A263D463-F1
#
_entry.id   AF-A0A263D463-F1
#
_cell.length_a   1.000
_cell.length_b   1.000
_cell.length_c   1.000
_cell.angle_alpha   90.00
_cell.angle_beta   90.00
_cell.angle_gamma   90.00
#
_symmetry.space_group_name_H-M   'P 1'
#
loop_
_entity.id
_entity.type
_entity.pdbx_description
1 polymer ?
#
loop_
_entity_poly.entity_id
_entity_poly.type
_entity_poly.pdbx_seq_one_letter_code
_entity_poly.pdbx_strand_id
1 'polypeptide(L)'
;MPNVRRLVTLADVDGPDDAVVSVSALHEAELDDGSRVLLLDDRGWGSSGRWADSSAERVREFTRTVVGPDEPPPGRSRADMAALHWDTLRRTMLRAGIVVDAAELARLPHDVLLSPRLLARLDPAAPG
;
A
#
# COMPACT_ATOMS: atom_id res chain seq x y z
N MET A 1 2.39 -22.62 -12.18
CA MET A 1 2.88 -21.63 -11.19
C MET A 1 1.72 -20.68 -10.92
N PRO A 2 1.50 -20.22 -9.68
CA PRO A 2 0.40 -19.32 -9.39
C PRO A 2 0.63 -17.97 -10.07
N ASN A 3 -0.41 -17.39 -10.68
CA ASN A 3 -0.33 -16.05 -11.24
C ASN A 3 -0.70 -15.02 -10.17
N VAL A 4 -0.29 -13.78 -10.40
CA VAL A 4 -0.64 -12.65 -9.55
C VAL A 4 -1.99 -12.10 -9.98
N ARG A 5 -2.95 -12.08 -9.06
CA ARG A 5 -4.32 -11.66 -9.32
C ARG A 5 -4.50 -10.15 -9.14
N ARG A 6 -3.95 -9.61 -8.06
CA ARG A 6 -4.05 -8.19 -7.69
C ARG A 6 -2.99 -7.80 -6.69
N LEU A 7 -2.75 -6.49 -6.57
CA LEU A 7 -2.03 -5.90 -5.45
C LEU A 7 -3.02 -5.59 -4.33
N VAL A 8 -2.61 -5.84 -3.09
CA VAL A 8 -3.39 -5.53 -1.89
C VAL A 8 -2.52 -4.70 -0.96
N THR A 9 -3.09 -3.66 -0.35
CA THR A 9 -2.39 -2.89 0.69
C THR A 9 -3.24 -2.81 1.93
N LEU A 10 -2.74 -3.33 3.04
CA LEU A 10 -3.39 -3.24 4.33
C LEU A 10 -2.92 -1.98 5.02
N ALA A 11 -3.85 -1.06 5.25
CA ALA A 11 -3.63 0.15 6.03
C ALA A 11 -4.08 -0.08 7.47
N ASP A 12 -3.20 0.18 8.44
CA ASP A 12 -3.52 0.14 9.86
C ASP A 12 -3.00 1.40 10.57
N VAL A 13 -3.52 1.67 11.76
CA VAL A 13 -3.07 2.76 12.63
C VAL A 13 -1.64 2.49 13.08
N ASP A 14 -0.74 3.43 12.80
CA ASP A 14 0.66 3.37 13.21
C ASP A 14 0.89 4.22 14.46
N GLY A 15 0.65 3.59 15.62
CA GLY A 15 0.87 4.17 16.94
C GLY A 15 -0.40 4.38 17.77
N PRO A 16 -0.23 4.79 19.05
CA PRO A 16 -1.34 4.98 19.97
C PRO A 16 -1.95 6.39 19.95
N ASP A 17 -1.37 7.33 19.20
CA ASP A 17 -1.80 8.73 19.22
C ASP A 17 -3.05 8.94 18.36
N ASP A 18 -4.06 9.57 18.96
CA ASP A 18 -5.36 9.87 18.36
C ASP A 18 -5.44 11.33 17.89
N ALA A 19 -4.47 12.16 18.28
CA ALA A 19 -4.44 13.58 17.92
C ALA A 19 -4.03 13.80 16.46
N VAL A 20 -3.25 12.87 15.89
CA VAL A 20 -2.72 12.94 14.53
C VAL A 20 -3.00 11.65 13.75
N VAL A 21 -3.19 11.79 12.44
CA VAL A 21 -3.28 10.63 11.54
C VAL A 21 -1.89 10.03 11.36
N SER A 22 -1.76 8.75 11.66
CA SER A 22 -0.54 7.96 11.44
C SER A 22 -0.95 6.57 10.94
N VAL A 23 -0.46 6.18 9.77
CA VAL A 23 -0.89 4.99 9.04
C VAL A 23 0.33 4.20 8.57
N SER A 24 0.39 2.92 8.93
CA SER A 24 1.31 1.95 8.36
C SER A 24 0.65 1.25 7.18
N ALA A 25 1.43 0.89 6.16
CA ALA A 25 0.97 0.26 4.94
C ALA A 25 1.77 -1.01 4.63
N LEU A 26 1.11 -2.16 4.71
CA LEU A 26 1.66 -3.45 4.28
C LEU A 26 1.22 -3.73 2.84
N HIS A 27 2.15 -3.76 1.90
CA HIS A 27 1.88 -3.99 0.48
C HIS A 27 2.16 -5.45 0.10
N GLU A 28 1.19 -6.12 -0.51
CA GLU A 28 1.23 -7.54 -0.84
C GLU A 28 0.75 -7.79 -2.28
N ALA A 29 1.21 -8.89 -2.87
CA ALA A 29 0.63 -9.47 -4.08
C ALA A 29 -0.25 -10.67 -3.69
N GLU A 30 -1.53 -10.63 -4.06
CA GLU A 30 -2.44 -11.77 -3.91
C GLU A 30 -2.35 -12.67 -5.14
N LEU A 31 -2.16 -13.97 -4.92
CA LEU A 31 -2.08 -14.99 -5.96
C LEU A 31 -3.46 -15.61 -6.23
N ASP A 32 -3.59 -16.33 -7.34
CA ASP A 32 -4.84 -17.01 -7.74
C ASP A 32 -5.33 -18.04 -6.72
N ASP A 33 -4.45 -18.60 -5.89
CA ASP A 33 -4.80 -19.55 -4.81
C ASP A 33 -5.19 -18.84 -3.49
N GLY A 34 -5.23 -17.51 -3.49
CA GLY A 34 -5.55 -16.67 -2.34
C GLY A 34 -4.39 -16.45 -1.36
N SER A 35 -3.24 -17.10 -1.59
CA SER A 35 -2.03 -16.82 -0.82
C SER A 35 -1.49 -15.42 -1.17
N ARG A 36 -0.64 -14.89 -0.28
CA ARG A 36 -0.10 -13.54 -0.41
C ARG A 36 1.41 -13.54 -0.27
N VAL A 37 2.06 -12.72 -1.10
CA VAL A 37 3.49 -12.46 -1.04
C VAL A 37 3.70 -11.04 -0.56
N LEU A 38 4.46 -10.88 0.53
CA LEU A 38 4.86 -9.56 1.03
C LEU A 38 5.77 -8.87 0.03
N LEU A 39 5.44 -7.63 -0.32
CA LEU A 39 6.20 -6.81 -1.24
C LEU A 39 6.93 -5.68 -0.52
N LEU A 40 6.23 -4.94 0.34
CA LEU A 40 6.75 -3.83 1.15
C LEU A 40 6.08 -3.84 2.53
N ASP A 41 6.87 -3.67 3.58
CA ASP A 41 6.42 -3.53 4.98
C ASP A 41 6.95 -2.26 5.67
N ASP A 42 7.69 -1.43 4.93
CA ASP A 42 8.37 -0.23 5.42
C ASP A 42 7.64 1.07 5.03
N ARG A 43 6.40 0.97 4.53
CA ARG A 43 5.64 2.09 4.00
C ARG A 43 4.59 2.58 5.00
N GLY A 44 4.31 3.88 4.92
CA GLY A 44 3.35 4.54 5.78
C GLY A 44 3.30 6.03 5.50
N TRP A 45 2.39 6.72 6.16
CA TRP A 45 2.28 8.17 6.13
C TRP A 45 1.59 8.69 7.38
N GLY A 46 1.84 9.96 7.66
CA GLY A 46 1.11 10.68 8.70
C GLY A 46 0.76 12.08 8.24
N SER A 47 -0.14 12.70 9.00
CA SER A 47 -0.46 14.12 8.86
C SER A 47 -0.78 14.70 10.23
N SER A 48 -0.59 16.01 10.39
CA SER A 48 -0.95 16.71 11.62
C SER A 48 -2.46 16.91 11.81
N GLY A 49 -3.30 16.42 10.88
CA GLY A 49 -4.76 16.48 10.98
C GLY A 49 -5.31 15.39 11.91
N ARG A 50 -6.53 15.60 12.41
CA ARG A 50 -7.22 14.64 13.28
C ARG A 50 -7.89 13.55 12.44
N TRP A 51 -8.07 12.37 13.04
CA TRP A 51 -8.78 11.27 12.39
C TRP A 51 -10.22 11.61 11.99
N ALA A 52 -10.93 12.37 12.82
CA ALA A 52 -12.31 12.81 12.57
C ALA A 52 -12.46 13.75 11.36
N ASP A 53 -11.38 14.40 10.93
CA ASP A 53 -11.37 15.28 9.75
C ASP A 53 -10.95 14.51 8.48
N SER A 54 -10.61 13.22 8.61
CA SER A 54 -10.20 12.35 7.52
C SER A 54 -11.38 11.49 7.05
N SER A 55 -11.22 10.86 5.88
CA SER A 55 -12.21 9.93 5.33
C SER A 55 -11.55 8.63 4.91
N ALA A 56 -12.33 7.56 4.83
CA ALA A 56 -11.83 6.28 4.34
C ALA A 56 -11.31 6.37 2.90
N GLU A 57 -11.94 7.20 2.06
CA GLU A 57 -11.49 7.47 0.70
C GLU A 57 -10.12 8.15 0.67
N ARG A 58 -9.95 9.21 1.47
CA ARG A 58 -8.68 9.93 1.60
C ARG A 58 -7.58 9.01 2.10
N VAL A 59 -7.86 8.16 3.10
CA VAL A 59 -6.86 7.21 3.59
C VAL A 59 -6.45 6.23 2.50
N ARG A 60 -7.39 5.70 1.72
CA ARG A 60 -7.08 4.78 0.62
C ARG A 60 -6.22 5.44 -0.45
N GLU A 61 -6.53 6.68 -0.82
CA GLU A 61 -5.76 7.45 -1.82
C GLU A 61 -4.30 7.66 -1.38
N PHE A 62 -4.09 8.15 -0.16
CA PHE A 62 -2.75 8.40 0.37
C PHE A 62 -1.97 7.11 0.57
N THR A 63 -2.60 6.07 1.12
CA THR A 63 -1.97 4.75 1.28
C THR A 63 -1.56 4.15 -0.06
N ARG A 64 -2.39 4.26 -1.10
CA ARG A 64 -2.01 3.82 -2.46
C ARG A 64 -0.81 4.59 -3.00
N THR A 65 -0.72 5.88 -2.70
CA THR A 65 0.38 6.73 -3.16
C THR A 65 1.72 6.32 -2.55
N VAL A 66 1.79 6.07 -1.24
CA VAL A 66 3.07 5.82 -0.54
C VAL A 66 3.67 4.44 -0.74
N VAL A 67 2.85 3.47 -1.17
CA VAL A 67 3.33 2.16 -1.62
C VAL A 67 3.69 2.16 -3.11
N GLY A 68 3.52 3.28 -3.80
CA GLY A 68 3.94 3.47 -5.19
C GLY A 68 5.39 3.93 -5.33
N PRO A 69 5.78 4.35 -6.55
CA PRO A 69 7.12 4.86 -6.80
C PRO A 69 7.44 6.12 -5.98
N ASP A 70 8.67 6.21 -5.49
CA ASP A 70 9.14 7.40 -4.77
C ASP A 70 9.22 8.62 -5.69
N GLU A 71 9.07 9.81 -5.10
CA GLU A 71 9.21 11.08 -5.83
C GLU A 71 10.63 11.21 -6.42
N PRO A 72 10.79 11.58 -7.70
CA PRO A 72 12.09 11.71 -8.31
C PRO A 72 12.95 12.79 -7.64
N PRO A 73 14.24 12.53 -7.38
CA PRO A 73 15.18 13.59 -7.04
C PRO A 73 15.40 14.54 -8.24
N PRO A 74 15.92 15.76 -8.00
CA PRO A 74 16.26 16.68 -9.08
C PRO A 74 17.14 16.01 -10.14
N GLY A 75 16.74 16.14 -11.41
CA GLY A 75 17.45 15.55 -12.55
C GLY A 75 17.04 14.11 -12.91
N ARG A 76 16.08 13.50 -12.18
CA ARG A 76 15.52 12.19 -12.52
C ARG A 76 14.05 12.30 -12.93
N SER A 77 13.59 11.43 -13.82
CA SER A 77 12.19 11.44 -14.26
C SER A 77 11.29 10.58 -13.38
N ARG A 78 9.98 10.87 -13.39
CA ARG A 78 8.96 9.99 -12.77
C ARG A 78 8.97 8.60 -13.40
N ALA A 79 9.22 8.50 -14.70
CA ALA A 79 9.26 7.22 -15.41
C ALA A 79 10.42 6.33 -14.91
N ASP A 80 11.59 6.91 -14.63
CA ASP A 80 12.73 6.17 -14.09
C ASP A 80 12.45 5.62 -12.68
N MET A 81 11.77 6.41 -11.85
CA MET A 81 11.37 5.98 -10.51
C MET A 81 10.30 4.89 -10.58
N ALA A 82 9.33 5.01 -11.49
CA ALA A 82 8.33 3.97 -11.73
C ALA A 82 8.98 2.66 -12.18
N ALA A 83 9.90 2.70 -13.15
CA ALA A 83 10.62 1.52 -13.62
C ALA A 83 11.42 0.84 -12.50
N LEU A 84 12.13 1.62 -11.69
CA LEU A 84 12.89 1.12 -10.54
C LEU A 84 11.98 0.46 -9.49
N HIS A 85 10.86 1.11 -9.20
CA HIS A 85 9.87 0.62 -8.25
C HIS A 85 9.32 -0.75 -8.68
N TRP A 86 8.76 -0.86 -9.90
CA TRP A 86 8.18 -2.10 -10.39
C TRP A 86 9.21 -3.23 -10.54
N ASP A 87 10.43 -2.93 -10.98
CA ASP A 87 11.50 -3.92 -11.04
C ASP A 87 11.92 -4.43 -9.65
N THR A 88 11.83 -3.58 -8.63
CA THR A 88 12.07 -3.98 -7.24
C THR A 88 10.99 -4.93 -6.74
N LEU A 89 9.71 -4.63 -6.94
CA LEU A 89 8.62 -5.53 -6.57
C LEU A 89 8.70 -6.86 -7.33
N ARG A 90 9.00 -6.81 -8.63
CA ARG A 90 9.24 -8.00 -9.46
C ARG A 90 10.37 -8.88 -8.90
N ARG A 91 11.48 -8.27 -8.47
CA ARG A 91 12.59 -9.01 -7.83
C ARG A 91 12.16 -9.66 -6.52
N THR A 92 11.30 -9.03 -5.73
CA THR A 92 10.73 -9.63 -4.51
C THR A 92 9.88 -10.85 -4.85
N MET A 93 8.99 -10.74 -5.85
CA MET A 93 8.18 -11.87 -6.35
C MET A 93 9.04 -13.04 -6.83
N LEU A 94 10.10 -12.76 -7.58
CA LEU A 94 11.02 -13.78 -8.07
C LEU A 94 11.72 -14.53 -6.93
N ARG A 95 12.11 -13.84 -5.85
CA ARG A 95 12.69 -14.48 -4.65
C ARG A 95 11.68 -15.39 -3.94
N ALA A 96 10.40 -15.06 -4.01
CA ALA A 96 9.31 -15.91 -3.52
C ALA A 96 8.96 -17.07 -4.50
N GLY A 97 9.69 -17.21 -5.61
CA GLY A 97 9.46 -18.25 -6.61
C GLY A 97 8.34 -17.93 -7.62
N ILE A 98 7.84 -16.69 -7.63
CA ILE A 98 6.78 -16.25 -8.55
C ILE A 98 7.39 -15.44 -9.68
N VAL A 99 7.21 -15.91 -10.91
CA VAL A 99 7.68 -15.23 -12.12
C VAL A 99 6.54 -14.38 -12.66
N VAL A 100 6.75 -13.07 -12.71
CA VAL A 100 5.80 -12.08 -13.24
C VAL A 100 6.60 -10.95 -13.90
N ASP A 101 6.02 -10.28 -14.89
CA ASP A 101 6.64 -9.11 -15.51
C ASP A 101 6.38 -7.82 -14.71
N ALA A 102 7.31 -6.87 -14.75
CA ALA A 102 7.15 -5.59 -14.04
C ALA A 102 6.00 -4.75 -14.61
N ALA A 103 5.80 -4.74 -15.94
CA ALA A 103 4.71 -4.03 -16.58
C ALA A 103 3.36 -4.77 -16.42
N GLU A 104 3.39 -6.08 -16.19
CA GLU A 104 2.20 -6.82 -15.76
C GLU A 104 1.81 -6.41 -14.34
N LEU A 105 2.74 -6.45 -13.37
CA LEU A 105 2.49 -5.99 -12.00
C LEU A 105 1.91 -4.57 -11.95
N ALA A 106 2.47 -3.65 -12.75
CA ALA A 106 2.04 -2.25 -12.81
C ALA A 106 0.60 -2.05 -13.31
N ARG A 107 0.02 -3.04 -13.99
CA ARG A 107 -1.34 -2.98 -14.55
C ARG A 107 -2.36 -3.77 -13.74
N LEU A 108 -1.93 -4.47 -12.70
CA LEU A 108 -2.83 -5.23 -11.85
C LEU A 108 -3.80 -4.29 -11.11
N PRO A 109 -5.03 -4.75 -10.85
CA PRO A 109 -5.89 -4.09 -9.88
C PRO A 109 -5.16 -3.93 -8.55
N HIS A 110 -5.38 -2.80 -7.88
CA HIS A 110 -4.78 -2.53 -6.58
C HIS A 110 -5.89 -2.19 -5.59
N ASP A 111 -6.08 -3.02 -4.57
CA ASP A 111 -7.03 -2.75 -3.50
C ASP A 111 -6.31 -2.27 -2.25
N VAL A 112 -6.82 -1.20 -1.63
CA VAL A 112 -6.38 -0.79 -0.30
C VAL A 112 -7.44 -1.21 0.69
N LEU A 113 -7.09 -2.03 1.67
CA LEU A 113 -7.97 -2.51 2.74
C LEU A 113 -7.64 -1.73 4.02
N LEU A 114 -8.67 -1.25 4.70
CA LEU A 114 -8.52 -0.53 5.97
C LEU A 114 -8.79 -1.50 7.12
N SER A 115 -7.91 -1.52 8.12
CA SER A 115 -8.12 -2.35 9.31
C SER A 115 -9.38 -1.91 10.09
N PRO A 116 -10.00 -2.80 10.88
CA PRO A 116 -11.10 -2.41 11.77
C PRO A 116 -10.72 -1.29 12.74
N ARG A 117 -9.48 -1.31 13.25
CA ARG A 117 -8.96 -0.25 14.14
C ARG A 117 -8.91 1.09 13.44
N LEU A 118 -8.43 1.13 12.20
CA LEU A 118 -8.38 2.35 11.40
C LEU A 118 -9.79 2.85 11.10
N LEU A 119 -10.71 1.97 10.70
CA LEU A 119 -12.11 2.34 10.45
C LEU A 119 -12.78 2.96 11.68
N ALA A 120 -12.55 2.39 12.88
CA ALA A 120 -13.06 2.94 14.13
C ALA A 120 -12.50 4.34 14.46
N ARG A 121 -11.31 4.70 13.95
CA ARG A 121 -10.78 6.07 14.09
C ARG A 121 -11.45 7.07 13.17
N LEU A 122 -11.84 6.63 11.97
CA LEU A 122 -12.49 7.47 10.96
C LEU A 122 -13.98 7.69 11.27
N ASP A 123 -14.61 6.74 11.95
CA ASP A 123 -16.00 6.84 12.40
C ASP A 123 -16.12 6.50 13.89
N PRO A 124 -15.92 7.48 14.78
CA PRO A 124 -16.05 7.26 16.23
C PRO A 124 -17.50 6.98 16.66
N ALA A 125 -18.48 7.03 15.76
CA ALA A 125 -19.90 6.72 16.04
C ALA A 125 -20.30 5.29 15.63
N ALA A 126 -19.42 4.52 14.96
CA ALA A 126 -19.67 3.12 14.65
C ALA A 126 -19.50 2.24 15.90
N PRO A 127 -20.54 1.50 16.35
CA PRO A 127 -20.39 0.56 17.46
C PRO A 127 -19.44 -0.57 17.07
N GLY A 128 -18.45 -0.84 17.93
CA GLY A 128 -17.54 -1.98 17.82
C GLY A 128 -18.17 -3.32 18.17
#